data_AF-A0A523NJS5-F1
#
_entry.id   AF-A0A523NJS5-F1
#
_cell.length_a   1.000
_cell.length_b   1.000
_cell.length_c   1.000
_cell.angle_alpha   90.00
_cell.angle_beta   90.00
_cell.angle_gamma   90.00
#
_symmetry.space_group_name_H-M   'P 1'
#
loop_
_entity.id
_entity.type
_entity.pdbx_description
1 polymer ?
#
loop_
_entity_poly.entity_id
_entity_poly.type
_entity_poly.pdbx_seq_one_letter_code
_entity_poly.pdbx_strand_id
1 'polypeptide(L)'
;MDSTQVKLELFNDNYFDLFEKEKNEVMTSLEGRVLKSVLQKNNLPENFRSLVQAHLKKNSAHPCDEVRQDLAGTPAAEKDLRALYARLNREYFDGGMAVRIEWGKNVKTANRRSLRFGSYDSRKKLIRIHPRLKQDFVPLTVLELTIYHEMCHDYLPPVKRNGQWQTHHRDFKRKEREFRHYREAMHWEKAHWAKLLAPSPPES
;
A
#
# COMPACT_ATOMS: atom_id res chain seq x y z
N MET A 1 -14.96 -14.31 19.81
CA MET A 1 -14.55 -12.90 19.81
C MET A 1 -13.78 -12.67 18.53
N ASP A 2 -14.44 -12.05 17.55
CA ASP A 2 -13.97 -11.98 16.18
C ASP A 2 -12.96 -10.83 16.05
N SER A 3 -11.67 -11.18 15.97
CA SER A 3 -10.58 -10.22 15.85
C SER A 3 -10.77 -9.37 14.60
N THR A 4 -11.10 -8.10 14.79
CA THR A 4 -11.51 -7.17 13.73
C THR A 4 -10.30 -6.73 12.90
N GLN A 5 -9.91 -7.54 11.92
CA GLN A 5 -8.80 -7.25 11.02
C GLN A 5 -9.32 -6.42 9.83
N VAL A 6 -8.94 -5.13 9.77
CA VAL A 6 -9.23 -4.26 8.62
C VAL A 6 -8.32 -4.70 7.47
N LYS A 7 -8.90 -5.22 6.38
CA LYS A 7 -8.14 -5.63 5.19
C LYS A 7 -8.10 -4.46 4.20
N LEU A 8 -7.04 -3.65 4.28
CA LEU A 8 -6.80 -2.60 3.29
C LEU A 8 -6.24 -3.25 2.01
N GLU A 9 -7.04 -3.35 0.95
CA GLU A 9 -6.56 -3.83 -0.36
C GLU A 9 -6.08 -2.62 -1.17
N LEU A 10 -4.92 -2.12 -0.78
CA LEU A 10 -4.02 -1.43 -1.69
C LEU A 10 -2.90 -2.39 -2.09
N PHE A 11 -2.21 -3.01 -1.12
CA PHE A 11 -1.05 -3.88 -1.39
C PHE A 11 -0.84 -5.01 -0.35
N ASN A 12 -1.87 -5.39 0.42
CA ASN A 12 -1.68 -6.12 1.68
C ASN A 12 -1.65 -7.66 1.62
N ASP A 13 -1.15 -8.26 0.54
CA ASP A 13 -0.77 -9.67 0.57
C ASP A 13 0.76 -9.85 0.75
N ASN A 14 1.56 -8.77 0.63
CA ASN A 14 3.01 -8.86 0.50
C ASN A 14 3.80 -7.80 1.31
N TYR A 15 3.31 -7.40 2.49
CA TYR A 15 3.99 -6.45 3.38
C TYR A 15 5.49 -6.78 3.63
N PHE A 16 5.87 -8.06 3.60
CA PHE A 16 7.25 -8.52 3.77
C PHE A 16 8.12 -8.38 2.52
N ASP A 17 7.52 -8.27 1.33
CA ASP A 17 8.22 -8.09 0.06
C ASP A 17 8.72 -6.64 -0.13
N LEU A 18 8.38 -5.72 0.79
CA LEU A 18 8.86 -4.34 0.81
C LEU A 18 10.26 -4.19 1.39
N PHE A 19 10.80 -5.27 1.97
CA PHE A 19 12.12 -5.29 2.56
C PHE A 19 13.06 -6.06 1.64
N GLU A 20 14.27 -5.55 1.46
CA GLU A 20 15.35 -6.27 0.76
C GLU A 20 15.79 -7.52 1.52
N LYS A 21 15.43 -7.60 2.81
CA LYS A 21 15.76 -8.66 3.76
C LYS A 21 14.74 -9.79 3.75
N GLU A 22 15.21 -10.99 4.10
CA GLU A 22 14.38 -12.20 4.16
C GLU A 22 13.28 -12.05 5.22
N LYS A 23 12.15 -12.74 5.00
CA LYS A 23 10.95 -12.60 5.84
C LYS A 23 11.27 -12.79 7.34
N ASN A 24 12.14 -13.73 7.70
CA ASN A 24 12.47 -13.95 9.11
C ASN A 24 13.23 -12.77 9.72
N GLU A 25 14.13 -12.14 8.96
CA GLU A 25 14.90 -11.00 9.44
C GLU A 25 14.02 -9.75 9.64
N VAL A 26 13.05 -9.57 8.74
CA VAL A 26 12.01 -8.55 8.88
C VAL A 26 11.11 -8.85 10.08
N MET A 27 10.73 -10.12 10.28
CA MET A 27 9.93 -10.56 11.42
C MET A 27 10.65 -10.32 12.74
N THR A 28 11.92 -10.69 12.88
CA THR A 28 12.73 -10.43 14.08
C THR A 28 12.82 -8.94 14.38
N SER A 29 12.95 -8.10 13.34
CA SER A 29 12.96 -6.63 13.50
C SER A 29 11.60 -6.08 13.95
N LEU A 30 10.50 -6.61 13.40
CA LEU A 30 9.13 -6.23 13.78
C LEU A 30 8.78 -6.71 15.19
N GLU A 31 9.16 -7.94 15.54
CA GLU A 31 9.04 -8.49 16.89
C GLU A 31 9.72 -7.57 17.90
N GLY A 32 10.98 -7.20 17.66
CA GLY A 32 11.69 -6.26 18.53
C GLY A 32 10.99 -4.91 18.70
N ARG A 33 10.41 -4.36 17.63
CA ARG A 33 9.66 -3.09 17.67
C ARG A 33 8.33 -3.20 18.43
N VAL A 34 7.55 -4.25 18.17
CA VAL A 34 6.28 -4.49 18.86
C VAL A 34 6.53 -4.72 20.34
N LEU A 35 7.51 -5.55 20.68
CA LEU A 35 7.89 -5.84 22.07
C LEU A 35 8.35 -4.57 22.81
N LYS A 36 9.16 -3.70 22.16
CA LYS A 36 9.51 -2.38 22.72
C LYS A 36 8.29 -1.49 22.95
N SER A 37 7.34 -1.46 22.02
CA SER A 37 6.10 -0.66 22.15
C SER A 37 5.16 -1.21 23.23
N VAL A 38 5.08 -2.54 23.37
CA VAL A 38 4.29 -3.23 24.41
C VAL A 38 4.86 -2.93 25.81
N LEU A 39 6.19 -2.85 25.96
CA LEU A 39 6.83 -2.43 27.20
C LEU A 39 6.56 -0.97 27.60
N GLN A 40 6.17 -0.12 26.66
CA GLN A 40 5.80 1.28 26.94
C GLN A 40 4.35 1.43 27.44
N LYS A 41 3.53 0.37 27.37
CA LYS A 41 2.16 0.41 27.90
C LYS A 41 2.14 0.11 29.40
N ASN A 42 1.35 0.88 30.14
CA ASN A 42 1.33 0.87 31.62
C ASN A 42 0.67 -0.36 32.26
N ASN A 43 0.09 -1.28 31.47
CA ASN A 43 -0.75 -2.37 31.98
C ASN A 43 -0.16 -3.79 31.77
N LEU A 44 1.17 -3.90 31.63
CA LEU A 44 1.84 -5.19 31.46
C LEU A 44 2.32 -5.74 32.81
N PRO A 45 1.90 -6.95 33.22
CA PRO A 45 2.37 -7.58 34.45
C PRO A 45 3.90 -7.85 34.40
N GLU A 46 4.55 -7.80 35.56
CA GLU A 46 6.02 -7.74 35.69
C GLU A 46 6.75 -8.98 35.17
N ASN A 47 6.12 -10.15 35.28
CA ASN A 47 6.62 -11.41 34.71
C ASN A 47 6.70 -11.35 33.17
N PHE A 48 5.75 -10.70 32.50
CA PHE A 48 5.81 -10.50 31.05
C PHE A 48 6.82 -9.43 30.67
N ARG A 49 6.98 -8.36 31.46
CA ARG A 49 8.03 -7.35 31.24
C ARG A 49 9.42 -8.00 31.26
N SER A 50 9.68 -8.83 32.25
CA SER A 50 10.95 -9.52 32.45
C SER A 50 11.28 -10.45 31.28
N LEU A 51 10.29 -11.20 30.79
CA LEU A 51 10.42 -12.12 29.66
C LEU A 51 10.67 -11.37 28.34
N VAL A 52 9.97 -10.26 28.11
CA VAL A 52 10.14 -9.42 26.92
C VAL A 52 11.52 -8.74 26.93
N GLN A 53 11.97 -8.24 28.08
CA GLN A 53 13.31 -7.64 28.22
C GLN A 53 14.43 -8.65 27.99
N ALA A 54 14.29 -9.89 28.49
CA ALA A 54 15.26 -10.96 28.25
C ALA A 54 15.34 -11.33 26.75
N HIS A 55 14.20 -11.36 26.06
CA HIS A 55 14.14 -11.64 24.62
C HIS A 55 14.76 -10.50 23.79
N LEU A 56 14.51 -9.24 24.16
CA LEU A 56 15.10 -8.07 23.51
C LEU A 56 16.62 -7.98 23.70
N LYS A 57 17.16 -8.35 24.88
CA LYS A 57 18.61 -8.42 25.11
C LYS A 57 19.28 -9.48 24.24
N LYS A 58 18.58 -10.60 23.97
CA LYS A 58 19.09 -11.72 23.18
C LYS A 58 19.10 -11.45 21.66
N ASN A 59 18.17 -10.62 21.16
CA ASN A 59 18.01 -10.29 19.73
C ASN A 59 18.47 -8.86 19.38
N SER A 60 19.64 -8.47 19.88
CA SER A 60 20.21 -7.13 19.67
C SER A 60 20.90 -7.03 18.31
N ALA A 61 20.19 -6.73 17.20
CA ALA A 61 20.81 -6.08 16.04
C ALA A 61 19.81 -5.44 15.07
N HIS A 62 20.20 -4.24 14.61
CA HIS A 62 19.69 -3.42 13.50
C HIS A 62 18.70 -2.29 13.85
N PRO A 63 19.22 -1.07 14.08
CA PRO A 63 18.47 0.16 13.88
C PRO A 63 18.26 0.34 12.37
N CYS A 64 17.01 0.31 11.92
CA CYS A 64 16.64 0.81 10.60
C CYS A 64 15.78 2.05 10.82
N ASP A 65 16.45 3.14 11.16
CA ASP A 65 15.91 4.49 11.13
C ASP A 65 16.10 5.02 9.71
N GLU A 66 15.21 4.64 8.80
CA GLU A 66 15.07 5.36 7.53
C GLU A 66 14.01 6.46 7.70
N VAL A 67 14.52 7.67 7.56
CA VAL A 67 13.92 9.00 7.60
C VAL A 67 12.43 9.04 7.24
N ARG A 68 11.61 9.60 8.14
CA ARG A 68 10.24 10.04 7.88
C ARG A 68 10.29 11.33 7.06
N GLN A 69 10.42 11.22 5.74
CA GLN A 69 10.11 12.34 4.86
C GLN A 69 8.63 12.28 4.53
N ASP A 70 7.85 13.18 5.14
CA ASP A 70 6.45 13.36 4.78
C ASP A 70 6.40 13.96 3.38
N LEU A 71 5.94 13.15 2.41
CA LEU A 71 5.63 13.65 1.08
C LEU A 71 4.56 14.74 1.18
N ALA A 72 4.82 15.88 0.55
CA ALA A 72 3.86 16.96 0.49
C ALA A 72 2.58 16.50 -0.24
N GLY A 73 1.44 16.95 0.27
CA GLY A 73 0.16 16.79 -0.40
C GLY A 73 0.16 17.48 -1.76
N THR A 74 -0.61 16.96 -2.71
CA THR A 74 -0.76 17.53 -4.05
C THR A 74 -2.20 17.98 -4.25
N PRO A 75 -2.44 19.22 -4.72
CA PRO A 75 -3.79 19.72 -5.00
C PRO A 75 -4.56 18.85 -5.99
N ALA A 76 -5.89 18.77 -5.83
CA ALA A 76 -6.74 17.99 -6.72
C ALA A 76 -6.63 18.36 -8.22
N ALA A 77 -6.29 19.62 -8.54
CA ALA A 77 -6.13 20.11 -9.91
C ALA A 77 -4.99 19.41 -10.67
N GLU A 78 -3.94 18.97 -9.97
CA GLU A 78 -2.79 18.28 -10.56
C GLU A 78 -3.03 16.77 -10.72
N LYS A 79 -4.18 16.26 -10.26
CA LYS A 79 -4.53 14.83 -10.26
C LYS A 79 -5.38 14.43 -11.47
N ASP A 80 -4.98 14.88 -12.66
CA ASP A 80 -5.60 14.42 -13.90
C ASP A 80 -5.18 12.97 -14.20
N LEU A 81 -6.09 12.02 -13.93
CA LEU A 81 -5.87 10.60 -14.18
C LEU A 81 -5.47 10.29 -15.62
N ARG A 82 -6.01 11.00 -16.61
CA ARG A 82 -5.71 10.74 -18.02
C ARG A 82 -4.29 11.18 -18.35
N ALA A 83 -3.87 12.34 -17.85
CA ALA A 83 -2.51 12.84 -18.02
C ALA A 83 -1.50 11.91 -17.33
N LEU A 84 -1.79 11.49 -16.10
CA LEU A 84 -0.94 10.57 -15.33
C LEU A 84 -0.82 9.21 -16.02
N TYR A 85 -1.95 8.62 -16.43
CA TYR A 85 -1.97 7.37 -17.19
C TYR A 85 -1.16 7.47 -18.48
N ALA A 86 -1.37 8.52 -19.27
CA ALA A 86 -0.67 8.71 -20.54
C ALA A 86 0.85 8.83 -20.33
N ARG A 87 1.29 9.51 -19.27
CA ARG A 87 2.71 9.61 -18.91
C ARG A 87 3.27 8.24 -18.49
N LEU A 88 2.60 7.53 -17.58
CA LEU A 88 3.04 6.21 -17.12
C LEU A 88 3.07 5.18 -18.27
N ASN A 89 2.11 5.24 -19.18
CA ASN A 89 2.06 4.35 -20.36
C ASN A 89 3.31 4.55 -21.24
N ARG A 90 3.71 5.81 -21.47
CA ARG A 90 4.94 6.11 -22.23
C ARG A 90 6.20 5.70 -21.47
N GLU A 91 6.26 5.94 -20.17
CA GLU A 91 7.47 5.70 -19.37
C GLU A 91 7.75 4.21 -19.13
N TYR A 92 6.72 3.38 -18.97
CA TYR A 92 6.89 2.01 -18.48
C TYR A 92 6.35 0.91 -19.39
N PHE A 93 5.57 1.26 -20.40
CA PHE A 93 4.86 0.32 -21.27
C PHE A 93 4.96 0.68 -22.76
N ASP A 94 5.97 1.49 -23.12
CA ASP A 94 6.27 1.91 -24.50
C ASP A 94 5.09 2.58 -25.24
N GLY A 95 4.11 3.09 -24.49
CA GLY A 95 2.86 3.64 -25.04
C GLY A 95 1.90 2.60 -25.62
N GLY A 96 2.17 1.30 -25.45
CA GLY A 96 1.41 0.21 -26.07
C GLY A 96 0.07 -0.12 -25.41
N MET A 97 -0.22 0.44 -24.23
CA MET A 97 -1.47 0.14 -23.53
C MET A 97 -2.64 1.01 -24.03
N ALA A 98 -3.81 0.38 -24.17
CA ALA A 98 -5.05 1.02 -24.56
C ALA A 98 -6.15 0.79 -23.51
N VAL A 99 -5.90 1.27 -22.29
CA VAL A 99 -6.80 1.11 -21.13
C VAL A 99 -7.41 2.46 -20.77
N ARG A 100 -8.73 2.49 -20.57
CA ARG A 100 -9.42 3.70 -20.11
C ARG A 100 -9.22 3.87 -18.60
N ILE A 101 -9.17 5.11 -18.13
CA ILE A 101 -9.07 5.40 -16.69
C ILE A 101 -10.13 6.40 -16.26
N GLU A 102 -10.78 6.13 -15.13
CA GLU A 102 -11.80 7.02 -14.56
C GLU A 102 -11.75 7.03 -13.03
N TRP A 103 -12.30 8.10 -12.44
CA TRP A 103 -12.61 8.11 -11.02
C TRP A 103 -13.83 7.20 -10.76
N GLY A 104 -13.75 6.38 -9.73
CA GLY A 104 -14.87 5.60 -9.22
C GLY A 104 -15.96 6.48 -8.61
N LYS A 105 -17.09 5.88 -8.28
CA LYS A 105 -18.20 6.60 -7.63
C LYS A 105 -17.81 7.01 -6.22
N ASN A 106 -18.24 8.21 -5.80
CA ASN A 106 -18.06 8.67 -4.43
C ASN A 106 -19.07 7.95 -3.53
N VAL A 107 -18.63 6.87 -2.87
CA VAL A 107 -19.51 6.07 -2.01
C VAL A 107 -19.37 6.58 -0.57
N LYS A 108 -20.35 7.34 -0.09
CA LYS A 108 -20.39 7.92 1.28
C LYS A 108 -20.73 6.90 2.37
N THR A 109 -20.47 5.61 2.17
CA THR A 109 -20.82 4.60 3.16
C THR A 109 -19.72 4.51 4.23
N ALA A 110 -20.07 4.83 5.47
CA ALA A 110 -19.15 4.92 6.61
C ALA A 110 -18.50 3.59 7.03
N ASN A 111 -18.89 2.46 6.43
CA ASN A 111 -18.61 1.15 7.00
C ASN A 111 -18.18 0.14 5.92
N ARG A 112 -16.92 0.20 5.49
CA ARG A 112 -16.31 -0.92 4.75
C ARG A 112 -15.10 -1.44 5.52
N ARG A 113 -15.16 -2.72 5.87
CA ARG A 113 -14.08 -3.50 6.49
C ARG A 113 -12.89 -3.72 5.53
N SER A 114 -13.07 -3.39 4.25
CA SER A 114 -12.04 -3.34 3.23
C SER A 114 -12.27 -2.16 2.29
N LEU A 115 -11.21 -1.42 2.00
CA LEU A 115 -11.22 -0.34 1.02
C LEU A 115 -10.22 -0.68 -0.08
N ARG A 116 -10.71 -0.71 -1.32
CA ARG A 116 -9.88 -0.86 -2.51
C ARG A 116 -9.78 0.49 -3.21
N PHE A 117 -8.56 0.93 -3.48
CA PHE A 117 -8.29 2.26 -4.02
C PHE A 117 -8.10 2.29 -5.54
N GLY A 118 -7.82 1.15 -6.15
CA GLY A 118 -7.79 0.95 -7.60
C GLY A 118 -8.56 -0.32 -7.99
N SER A 119 -9.01 -0.42 -9.23
CA SER A 119 -9.45 -1.71 -9.78
C SER A 119 -9.39 -1.70 -11.30
N TYR A 120 -9.00 -2.82 -11.88
CA TYR A 120 -8.98 -3.04 -13.31
C TYR A 120 -10.05 -4.06 -13.75
N ASP A 121 -10.81 -3.71 -14.80
CA ASP A 121 -11.80 -4.56 -15.45
C ASP A 121 -11.27 -4.99 -16.83
N SER A 122 -10.89 -6.26 -16.95
CA SER A 122 -10.29 -6.82 -18.17
C SER A 122 -11.24 -6.88 -19.35
N ARG A 123 -12.55 -7.02 -19.11
CA ARG A 123 -13.56 -7.06 -20.18
C ARG A 123 -13.80 -5.68 -20.76
N LYS A 124 -13.79 -4.65 -19.91
CA LYS A 124 -14.06 -3.26 -20.31
C LYS A 124 -12.80 -2.48 -20.65
N LYS A 125 -11.61 -3.04 -20.42
CA LYS A 125 -10.32 -2.34 -20.49
C LYS A 125 -10.38 -1.02 -19.75
N LEU A 126 -10.73 -1.10 -18.46
CA LEU A 126 -11.05 0.07 -17.64
C LEU A 126 -10.44 -0.01 -16.25
N ILE A 127 -9.65 1.00 -15.90
CA ILE A 127 -9.12 1.26 -14.56
C ILE A 127 -10.05 2.25 -13.85
N ARG A 128 -10.42 1.92 -12.62
CA ARG A 128 -11.18 2.79 -11.72
C ARG A 128 -10.37 3.13 -10.48
N ILE A 129 -10.14 4.41 -10.26
CA ILE A 129 -9.43 4.92 -9.09
C ILE A 129 -10.42 5.48 -8.07
N HIS A 130 -10.28 5.12 -6.81
CA HIS A 130 -11.19 5.55 -5.75
C HIS A 130 -11.02 7.05 -5.47
N PRO A 131 -12.12 7.84 -5.37
CA PRO A 131 -12.06 9.29 -5.11
C PRO A 131 -11.33 9.73 -3.84
N ARG A 132 -11.08 8.81 -2.89
CA ARG A 132 -10.29 9.09 -1.69
C ARG A 132 -8.87 9.56 -2.03
N LEU A 133 -8.29 9.13 -3.15
CA LEU A 133 -6.97 9.60 -3.57
C LEU A 133 -6.98 11.05 -4.10
N LYS A 134 -8.15 11.67 -4.28
CA LYS A 134 -8.27 13.09 -4.63
C LYS A 134 -7.88 14.03 -3.49
N GLN A 135 -7.95 13.58 -2.24
CA GLN A 135 -7.72 14.41 -1.05
C GLN A 135 -6.34 15.08 -1.12
N ASP A 136 -6.25 16.38 -0.79
CA ASP A 136 -5.02 17.17 -1.00
C ASP A 136 -3.83 16.61 -0.23
N PHE A 137 -4.04 16.02 0.95
CA PHE A 137 -2.95 15.42 1.72
C PHE A 137 -2.33 14.17 1.06
N VAL A 138 -2.97 13.60 0.03
CA VAL A 138 -2.46 12.42 -0.69
C VAL A 138 -1.44 12.89 -1.73
N PRO A 139 -0.17 12.46 -1.64
CA PRO A 139 0.87 12.78 -2.61
C PRO A 139 0.55 12.23 -3.99
N LEU A 140 1.02 12.92 -5.03
CA LEU A 140 0.88 12.47 -6.40
C LEU A 140 1.51 11.09 -6.65
N THR A 141 2.64 10.78 -6.00
CA THR A 141 3.35 9.50 -6.15
C THR A 141 2.51 8.30 -5.70
N VAL A 142 1.65 8.48 -4.68
CA VAL A 142 0.73 7.44 -4.19
C VAL A 142 -0.39 7.18 -5.20
N LEU A 143 -0.91 8.24 -5.80
CA LEU A 143 -1.87 8.14 -6.89
C LEU A 143 -1.24 7.47 -8.12
N GLU A 144 -0.04 7.89 -8.51
CA GLU A 144 0.71 7.30 -9.62
C GLU A 144 1.00 5.81 -9.41
N LEU A 145 1.46 5.42 -8.21
CA LEU A 145 1.66 4.01 -7.89
C LEU A 145 0.35 3.22 -7.98
N THR A 146 -0.76 3.79 -7.51
CA THR A 146 -2.08 3.13 -7.62
C THR A 146 -2.46 2.94 -9.09
N ILE A 147 -2.28 3.95 -9.93
CA ILE A 147 -2.55 3.85 -11.37
C ILE A 147 -1.65 2.79 -12.00
N TYR A 148 -0.35 2.84 -11.69
CA TYR A 148 0.65 1.91 -12.22
C TYR A 148 0.35 0.46 -11.83
N HIS A 149 -0.10 0.21 -10.59
CA HIS A 149 -0.55 -1.10 -10.14
C HIS A 149 -1.70 -1.63 -11.01
N GLU A 150 -2.70 -0.79 -11.27
CA GLU A 150 -3.84 -1.19 -12.11
C GLU A 150 -3.43 -1.40 -13.57
N MET A 151 -2.43 -0.67 -14.07
CA MET A 151 -1.82 -0.92 -15.38
C MET A 151 -1.09 -2.26 -15.42
N CYS A 152 -0.38 -2.62 -14.35
CA CYS A 152 0.29 -3.92 -14.25
C CYS A 152 -0.70 -5.09 -14.36
N HIS A 153 -1.97 -4.95 -13.91
CA HIS A 153 -2.99 -6.00 -14.06
C HIS A 153 -3.41 -6.23 -15.52
N ASP A 154 -3.38 -5.20 -16.35
CA ASP A 154 -3.63 -5.34 -17.79
C ASP A 154 -2.41 -5.95 -18.50
N TYR A 155 -1.21 -5.51 -18.12
CA TYR A 155 0.05 -5.95 -18.72
C TYR A 155 0.42 -7.41 -18.34
N LEU A 156 0.16 -7.80 -17.10
CA LEU A 156 0.47 -9.12 -16.54
C LEU A 156 -0.81 -9.74 -15.96
N PRO A 157 -1.62 -10.40 -16.80
CA PRO A 157 -2.88 -10.98 -16.36
C PRO A 157 -2.67 -12.13 -15.36
N PRO A 158 -3.69 -12.46 -14.54
CA PRO A 158 -3.59 -13.52 -13.55
C PRO A 158 -3.16 -14.85 -14.14
N VAL A 159 -2.28 -15.57 -13.45
CA VAL A 159 -1.79 -16.89 -13.86
C VAL A 159 -2.36 -17.99 -12.97
N LYS A 160 -2.67 -19.15 -13.54
CA LYS A 160 -3.14 -20.31 -12.77
C LYS A 160 -1.96 -21.18 -12.35
N ARG A 161 -1.76 -21.36 -11.05
CA ARG A 161 -0.69 -22.20 -10.48
C ARG A 161 -1.25 -23.06 -9.36
N ASN A 162 -1.01 -24.37 -9.42
CA ASN A 162 -1.53 -25.36 -8.46
C ASN A 162 -3.05 -25.27 -8.28
N GLY A 163 -3.79 -25.03 -9.37
CA GLY A 163 -5.25 -24.89 -9.34
C GLY A 163 -5.79 -23.55 -8.85
N GLN A 164 -4.95 -22.68 -8.28
CA GLN A 164 -5.32 -21.36 -7.78
C GLN A 164 -4.91 -20.24 -8.74
N TRP A 165 -5.77 -19.23 -8.87
CA TRP A 165 -5.45 -18.02 -9.63
C TRP A 165 -4.58 -17.08 -8.79
N GLN A 166 -3.46 -16.66 -9.35
CA GLN A 166 -2.55 -15.71 -8.74
C GLN A 166 -2.56 -14.42 -9.55
N THR A 167 -3.19 -13.39 -9.01
CA THR A 167 -3.23 -12.06 -9.60
C THR A 167 -1.89 -11.33 -9.45
N HIS A 168 -1.28 -11.38 -8.26
CA HIS A 168 0.03 -10.77 -7.98
C HIS A 168 1.16 -11.80 -7.96
N HIS A 169 1.40 -12.45 -9.10
CA HIS A 169 2.50 -13.39 -9.26
C HIS A 169 3.87 -12.70 -9.31
N ARG A 170 4.96 -13.48 -9.31
CA ARG A 170 6.33 -12.96 -9.21
C ARG A 170 6.67 -11.89 -10.28
N ASP A 171 6.22 -12.09 -11.51
CA ASP A 171 6.48 -11.13 -12.60
C ASP A 171 5.68 -9.85 -12.42
N PHE A 172 4.43 -9.94 -11.96
CA PHE A 172 3.63 -8.77 -11.57
C PHE A 172 4.38 -7.94 -10.53
N LYS A 173 4.85 -8.58 -9.46
CA LYS A 173 5.59 -7.90 -8.38
C LYS A 173 6.89 -7.26 -8.89
N ARG A 174 7.62 -7.94 -9.77
CA ARG A 174 8.83 -7.40 -10.37
C ARG A 174 8.50 -6.14 -11.17
N LYS A 175 7.46 -6.18 -12.00
CA LYS A 175 7.01 -5.04 -12.80
C LYS A 175 6.55 -3.88 -11.91
N GLU A 176 5.80 -4.17 -10.85
CA GLU A 176 5.33 -3.17 -9.89
C GLU A 176 6.51 -2.39 -9.24
N ARG A 177 7.58 -3.08 -8.88
CA ARG A 177 8.80 -2.49 -8.29
C ARG A 177 9.62 -1.64 -9.25
N GLU A 178 9.36 -1.69 -10.56
CA GLU A 178 10.02 -0.80 -11.53
C GLU A 178 9.54 0.66 -11.39
N PHE A 179 8.43 0.90 -10.70
CA PHE A 179 7.96 2.27 -10.47
C PHE A 179 9.00 3.08 -9.67
N ARG A 180 9.38 4.23 -10.20
CA ARG A 180 10.51 5.04 -9.69
C ARG A 180 10.35 5.47 -8.23
N HIS A 181 9.12 5.70 -7.77
CA HIS A 181 8.79 6.11 -6.39
C HIS A 181 8.14 4.98 -5.58
N TYR A 182 8.39 3.71 -5.94
CA TYR A 182 7.75 2.56 -5.29
C TYR A 182 7.93 2.57 -3.76
N ARG A 183 9.19 2.64 -3.29
CA ARG A 183 9.49 2.64 -1.85
C ARG A 183 8.85 3.81 -1.11
N GLU A 184 8.92 5.01 -1.70
CA GLU A 184 8.39 6.24 -1.11
C GLU A 184 6.85 6.18 -0.95
N ALA A 185 6.15 5.78 -2.00
CA ALA A 185 4.69 5.65 -1.98
C ALA A 185 4.23 4.54 -1.00
N MET A 186 4.94 3.42 -0.96
CA MET A 186 4.67 2.33 0.01
C MET A 186 4.88 2.78 1.45
N HIS A 187 5.95 3.52 1.74
CA HIS A 187 6.20 4.05 3.08
C HIS A 187 5.13 5.06 3.50
N TRP A 188 4.76 5.96 2.60
CA TRP A 188 3.74 6.96 2.88
C TRP A 188 2.38 6.32 3.20
N GLU A 189 1.95 5.32 2.42
CA GLU A 189 0.70 4.59 2.65
C GLU A 189 0.67 3.99 4.05
N LYS A 190 1.75 3.29 4.44
CA LYS A 190 1.89 2.67 5.75
C LYS A 190 1.83 3.68 6.91
N ALA A 191 2.33 4.90 6.70
CA ALA A 191 2.28 5.96 7.70
C ALA A 191 0.90 6.65 7.77
N HIS A 192 0.14 6.69 6.67
CA HIS A 192 -1.05 7.55 6.52
C HIS A 192 -2.37 6.80 6.28
N TRP A 193 -2.38 5.45 6.29
CA TRP A 193 -3.56 4.63 6.01
C TRP A 193 -4.78 5.00 6.86
N ALA A 194 -4.59 5.37 8.13
CA ALA A 194 -5.68 5.76 9.02
C ALA A 194 -6.37 7.07 8.55
N LYS A 195 -5.58 8.02 8.04
CA LYS A 195 -6.09 9.30 7.49
C LYS A 195 -6.79 9.10 6.15
N LEU A 196 -6.29 8.18 5.32
CA LEU A 196 -6.95 7.77 4.06
C LEU A 196 -8.32 7.11 4.29
N LEU A 197 -8.51 6.41 5.41
CA LEU A 197 -9.78 5.78 5.75
C LEU A 197 -10.81 6.76 6.34
N ALA A 198 -10.38 7.93 6.80
CA ALA A 198 -11.32 8.96 7.24
C ALA A 198 -12.25 9.37 6.07
N PRO A 199 -13.52 9.70 6.34
CA PRO A 199 -14.38 10.27 5.33
C PRO A 199 -13.75 11.55 4.76
N SER A 200 -13.86 11.75 3.44
CA SER A 200 -13.41 13.01 2.84
C SER A 200 -14.24 14.17 3.41
N PRO A 201 -13.62 15.33 3.70
CA PRO A 201 -14.38 16.52 4.08
C PRO A 201 -15.44 16.80 3.00
N PRO A 202 -16.63 17.27 3.36
CA PRO A 202 -17.61 17.69 2.36
C PRO A 202 -16.98 18.76 1.45
N GLU A 203 -17.14 18.58 0.14
CA GLU A 203 -16.83 19.64 -0.83
C GLU A 203 -17.63 20.88 -0.42
N SER A 204 -16.93 22.00 -0.21
CA SER A 204 -17.52 23.31 0.11
C SER A 204 -18.05 23.97 -1.15
#